data_AF-A0ABD6EUF1-F1
#
_entry.id   AF-A0ABD6EUF1-F1
#
_cell.length_a   1.000
_cell.length_b   1.000
_cell.length_c   1.000
_cell.angle_alpha   90.00
_cell.angle_beta   90.00
_cell.angle_gamma   90.00
#
_symmetry.space_group_name_H-M   'P 1'
#
loop_
_entity.id
_entity.type
_entity.pdbx_description
1 polymer ?
#
loop_
_entity_poly.entity_id
_entity_poly.type
_entity_poly.pdbx_seq_one_letter_code
_entity_poly.pdbx_strand_id
1 'polypeptide(L)'
;MLSLIQVIWNVPSEACLVNKSIDIPLDKYRIKHNVNQSFEGKEVVLFYSYKFGRYPYYYHHNVSEPRNGGLPQKVNMTDHLAKAKEDIEKAIPNENFTGVAILDFEEWRPTYETNWSAKRVYRNESIKYAEEYCNSTVPPCNATAVAIEQFDSAAK
;
A
#
# COMPACT_ATOMS: atom_id res chain seq x y z
N MET A 1 1.90 -11.15 35.89
CA MET A 1 2.43 -9.82 35.48
C MET A 1 2.12 -9.67 34.00
N LEU A 2 1.15 -8.83 33.65
CA LEU A 2 0.82 -8.51 32.25
C LEU A 2 2.01 -7.75 31.65
N SER A 3 2.56 -8.23 30.54
CA SER A 3 3.50 -7.45 29.75
C SER A 3 2.73 -6.30 29.09
N LEU A 4 3.14 -5.06 29.34
CA LEU A 4 2.56 -3.86 28.70
C LEU A 4 3.00 -3.68 27.24
N ILE A 5 4.00 -4.45 26.78
CA ILE A 5 4.56 -4.35 25.43
C ILE A 5 4.40 -5.70 24.73
N GLN A 6 3.89 -5.65 23.50
CA GLN A 6 3.73 -6.79 22.61
C GLN A 6 4.74 -6.68 21.47
N VAL A 7 5.43 -7.78 21.18
CA VAL A 7 6.34 -7.91 20.03
C VAL A 7 5.75 -8.95 19.09
N ILE A 8 5.65 -8.63 17.80
CA ILE A 8 5.10 -9.50 16.77
C ILE A 8 6.18 -9.81 15.73
N TRP A 9 6.30 -11.08 15.36
CA TRP A 9 7.23 -11.56 14.35
C TRP A 9 6.61 -11.43 12.95
N ASN A 10 7.11 -10.47 12.17
CA ASN A 10 6.75 -10.29 10.76
C ASN A 10 7.97 -10.52 9.83
N VAL A 11 8.70 -11.61 10.06
CA VAL A 11 9.85 -12.03 9.24
C VAL A 11 9.44 -13.28 8.47
N PRO A 12 9.76 -13.40 7.16
CA PRO A 12 9.38 -14.55 6.34
C PRO A 12 10.25 -15.79 6.63
N SER A 13 10.24 -16.27 7.88
CA SER A 13 11.10 -17.36 8.35
C SER A 13 10.53 -18.76 8.13
N GLU A 14 9.31 -18.90 7.61
CA GLU A 14 8.72 -20.19 7.21
C GLU A 14 9.66 -21.02 6.33
N ALA A 15 10.35 -20.39 5.38
CA ALA A 15 11.30 -21.08 4.51
C ALA A 15 12.50 -21.68 5.28
N CYS A 16 12.90 -21.08 6.40
CA CYS A 16 13.93 -21.64 7.27
C CYS A 16 13.41 -22.90 7.98
N LEU A 17 12.18 -22.86 8.47
CA LEU A 17 11.54 -24.00 9.12
C LEU A 17 11.35 -25.17 8.14
N VAL A 18 10.76 -24.90 6.97
CA VAL A 18 10.38 -25.94 6.00
C VAL A 18 11.59 -26.46 5.23
N ASN A 19 12.47 -25.60 4.72
CA ASN A 19 13.54 -26.01 3.79
C ASN A 19 14.87 -26.31 4.48
N LYS A 20 15.07 -25.82 5.71
CA LYS A 20 16.33 -25.97 6.47
C LYS A 20 16.13 -26.67 7.81
N SER A 21 14.89 -26.97 8.21
CA SER A 21 14.57 -27.54 9.52
C SER A 21 15.07 -26.68 10.67
N ILE A 22 15.15 -25.36 10.47
CA ILE A 22 15.54 -24.39 11.49
C ILE A 22 14.28 -23.79 12.09
N ASP A 23 13.98 -24.19 13.32
CA ASP A 23 12.89 -23.62 14.11
C ASP A 23 13.42 -22.48 15.00
N ILE A 24 13.00 -21.25 14.73
CA ILE A 24 13.34 -20.08 15.54
C ILE A 24 12.51 -20.15 16.82
N PRO A 25 13.14 -20.14 18.02
CA PRO A 25 12.44 -20.35 19.28
C PRO A 25 11.70 -19.08 19.75
N LEU A 26 10.69 -18.63 19.02
CA LEU A 26 9.96 -17.38 19.25
C LEU A 26 9.17 -17.40 20.58
N ASP A 27 8.58 -18.55 20.93
CA ASP A 27 7.87 -18.75 22.20
C ASP A 27 8.77 -18.54 23.42
N LYS A 28 10.04 -18.94 23.34
CA LYS A 28 11.03 -18.73 24.41
C LYS A 28 11.17 -17.24 24.76
N TYR A 29 10.97 -16.36 23.79
CA TYR A 29 11.08 -14.91 23.93
C TYR A 29 9.74 -14.20 24.05
N ARG A 30 8.63 -14.95 24.12
CA ARG A 30 7.26 -14.41 24.20
C ARG A 30 6.92 -13.46 23.04
N ILE A 31 7.53 -13.71 21.87
CA ILE A 31 7.21 -12.99 20.63
C ILE A 31 5.97 -13.64 20.04
N LYS A 32 4.94 -12.87 19.71
CA LYS A 32 3.78 -13.39 18.99
C LYS A 32 4.15 -13.67 17.54
N HIS A 33 3.69 -14.78 17.00
CA HIS A 33 3.98 -15.16 15.62
C HIS A 33 2.86 -16.01 15.05
N ASN A 34 2.77 -16.02 13.73
CA ASN A 34 1.85 -16.92 13.05
C ASN A 34 2.27 -18.39 13.24
N VAL A 35 1.30 -19.29 13.10
CA VAL A 35 1.52 -20.74 13.16
C VAL A 35 2.53 -21.13 12.07
N ASN A 36 3.44 -22.06 12.38
CA ASN A 36 4.51 -22.50 11.47
C ASN A 36 5.42 -21.36 10.96
N GLN A 37 5.45 -20.22 11.66
CA GLN A 37 6.18 -19.02 11.24
C GLN A 37 5.77 -18.51 9.85
N SER A 38 4.51 -18.77 9.45
CA SER A 38 3.97 -18.30 8.18
C SER A 38 4.00 -16.77 8.10
N PHE A 39 4.20 -16.23 6.90
CA PHE A 39 4.27 -14.79 6.71
C PHE A 39 2.90 -14.11 6.91
N GLU A 40 1.82 -14.82 6.58
CA GLU A 40 0.44 -14.38 6.76
C GLU A 40 -0.27 -15.36 7.71
N GLY A 41 -1.01 -14.84 8.70
CA GLY A 41 -1.73 -15.67 9.65
C GLY A 41 -2.42 -14.85 10.75
N LYS A 42 -2.87 -15.56 11.80
CA LYS A 42 -3.75 -15.00 12.84
C LYS A 42 -3.16 -13.85 13.67
N GLU A 43 -1.84 -13.73 13.77
CA GLU A 43 -1.20 -12.68 14.58
C GLU A 43 -0.86 -11.45 13.72
N VAL A 44 -0.40 -11.66 12.48
CA VAL A 44 -0.05 -10.59 11.54
C VAL A 44 -0.26 -10.98 10.08
N VAL A 45 -0.72 -10.02 9.28
CA VAL A 45 -0.81 -10.09 7.82
C VAL A 45 -0.27 -8.79 7.22
N LEU A 46 0.60 -8.90 6.21
CA LEU A 46 1.17 -7.76 5.49
C LEU A 46 0.68 -7.75 4.05
N PHE A 47 0.11 -6.63 3.62
CA PHE A 47 -0.30 -6.39 2.25
C PHE A 47 0.65 -5.40 1.59
N TYR A 48 1.48 -5.90 0.68
CA TYR A 48 2.28 -5.02 -0.20
C TYR A 48 1.37 -4.29 -1.18
N SER A 49 1.72 -3.05 -1.52
CA SER A 49 1.02 -2.18 -2.48
C SER A 49 0.61 -2.88 -3.78
N TYR A 50 1.50 -3.69 -4.37
CA TYR A 50 1.26 -4.39 -5.63
C TYR A 50 0.35 -5.62 -5.52
N LYS A 51 -0.07 -6.01 -4.31
CA LYS A 51 -0.99 -7.12 -4.02
C LYS A 51 -2.30 -6.66 -3.37
N PHE A 52 -2.56 -5.36 -3.28
CA PHE A 52 -3.74 -4.85 -2.61
C PHE A 52 -4.57 -3.94 -3.50
N GLY A 53 -5.76 -4.42 -3.85
CA GLY A 53 -6.71 -3.65 -4.63
C GLY A 53 -6.14 -3.25 -6.01
N ARG A 54 -6.57 -2.09 -6.48
CA ARG A 54 -6.04 -1.44 -7.70
C ARG A 54 -5.16 -0.26 -7.36
N TYR A 55 -4.25 -0.42 -6.40
CA TYR A 55 -3.37 0.68 -5.96
C TYR A 55 -2.59 1.28 -7.16
N PRO A 56 -2.69 2.60 -7.43
CA PRO A 56 -2.07 3.22 -8.59
C PRO A 56 -0.62 3.60 -8.31
N TYR A 57 0.29 3.29 -9.23
CA TYR A 57 1.70 3.67 -9.12
C TYR A 57 2.43 3.58 -10.45
N TYR A 58 3.62 4.15 -10.52
CA TYR A 58 4.56 3.99 -11.64
C TYR A 58 5.60 2.95 -11.26
N TYR A 59 5.69 1.83 -11.99
CA TYR A 59 6.65 0.77 -11.66
C TYR A 59 8.08 1.32 -11.72
N HIS A 60 8.84 1.20 -10.63
CA HIS A 60 10.16 1.83 -10.46
C HIS A 60 10.19 3.34 -10.76
N HIS A 61 9.08 4.05 -10.50
CA HIS A 61 8.91 5.47 -10.83
C HIS A 61 9.05 5.78 -12.34
N ASN A 62 8.85 4.77 -13.21
CA ASN A 62 8.88 4.93 -14.67
C ASN A 62 7.49 5.33 -15.21
N VAL A 63 7.38 6.54 -15.77
CA VAL A 63 6.13 7.09 -16.33
C VAL A 63 5.54 6.25 -17.45
N SER A 64 6.38 5.50 -18.18
CA SER A 64 5.95 4.61 -19.27
C SER A 64 5.34 3.30 -18.76
N GLU A 65 5.42 3.03 -17.46
CA GLU A 65 4.89 1.82 -16.83
C GLU A 65 3.86 2.11 -15.73
N PRO A 66 2.75 2.79 -16.05
CA PRO A 66 1.70 3.03 -15.08
C PRO A 66 1.01 1.71 -14.71
N ARG A 67 0.71 1.54 -13.43
CA ARG A 67 -0.19 0.51 -12.90
C ARG A 67 -1.43 1.23 -12.39
N ASN A 68 -2.61 0.74 -12.78
CA ASN A 68 -3.91 1.31 -12.40
C ASN A 68 -4.03 2.82 -12.63
N GLY A 69 -3.42 3.33 -13.72
CA GLY A 69 -3.46 4.76 -14.06
C GLY A 69 -2.32 5.62 -13.48
N GLY A 70 -1.49 5.06 -12.60
CA GLY A 70 -0.26 5.68 -12.08
C GLY A 70 -0.45 6.75 -11.00
N LEU A 71 -1.58 7.45 -11.00
CA LEU A 71 -1.91 8.52 -10.07
C LEU A 71 -3.17 8.18 -9.25
N PRO A 72 -3.27 8.61 -7.98
CA PRO A 72 -4.47 8.41 -7.17
C PRO A 72 -5.72 8.99 -7.82
N GLN A 73 -5.66 10.21 -8.38
CA GLN A 73 -6.81 10.83 -9.05
C GLN A 73 -7.24 10.17 -10.37
N LYS A 74 -6.50 9.16 -10.86
CA LYS A 74 -6.82 8.39 -12.08
C LYS A 74 -7.35 6.99 -11.79
N VAL A 75 -7.41 6.57 -10.52
CA VAL A 75 -7.87 5.23 -10.17
C VAL A 75 -9.40 5.17 -10.16
N ASN A 76 -9.98 4.08 -10.68
CA ASN A 76 -11.38 3.79 -10.40
C ASN A 76 -11.50 3.26 -8.97
N MET A 77 -12.00 4.10 -8.07
CA MET A 77 -12.09 3.77 -6.64
C MET A 77 -13.04 2.58 -6.37
N THR A 78 -14.12 2.45 -7.13
CA THR A 78 -15.05 1.31 -7.00
C THR A 78 -14.34 -0.01 -7.29
N ASP A 79 -13.56 -0.07 -8.37
CA ASP A 79 -12.80 -1.26 -8.75
C ASP A 79 -11.65 -1.53 -7.76
N HIS A 80 -11.00 -0.48 -7.26
CA HIS A 80 -9.98 -0.59 -6.22
C HIS A 80 -10.55 -1.26 -4.96
N LEU A 81 -11.67 -0.75 -4.44
CA LEU A 81 -12.30 -1.25 -3.23
C LEU A 81 -12.86 -2.66 -3.40
N ALA A 82 -13.45 -2.98 -4.56
CA ALA A 82 -13.91 -4.33 -4.86
C ALA A 82 -12.74 -5.33 -4.82
N LYS A 83 -11.63 -5.00 -5.49
CA LYS A 83 -10.44 -5.85 -5.50
C LYS A 83 -9.79 -5.96 -4.11
N ALA A 84 -9.73 -4.85 -3.36
CA ALA A 84 -9.17 -4.80 -2.01
C ALA A 84 -9.96 -5.70 -1.06
N LYS A 85 -11.30 -5.69 -1.16
CA LYS A 85 -12.17 -6.60 -0.41
C LYS A 85 -11.81 -8.07 -0.69
N GLU A 86 -11.71 -8.46 -1.95
CA GLU A 86 -11.31 -9.83 -2.31
C GLU A 86 -9.92 -10.20 -1.77
N ASP A 87 -8.96 -9.27 -1.83
CA ASP A 87 -7.59 -9.51 -1.34
C ASP A 87 -7.58 -9.68 0.19
N ILE A 88 -8.36 -8.88 0.91
CA ILE A 88 -8.55 -9.01 2.36
C ILE A 88 -9.21 -10.34 2.71
N GLU A 89 -10.33 -10.69 2.09
CA GLU A 89 -11.05 -11.95 2.35
C GLU A 89 -10.19 -13.18 2.07
N LYS A 90 -9.31 -13.10 1.07
CA LYS A 90 -8.37 -14.17 0.74
C LYS A 90 -7.27 -14.34 1.80
N ALA A 91 -6.65 -13.25 2.24
CA ALA A 91 -5.54 -13.30 3.19
C ALA A 91 -6.01 -13.44 4.64
N ILE A 92 -7.20 -12.91 4.95
CA ILE A 92 -7.83 -12.90 6.28
C ILE A 92 -9.24 -13.52 6.16
N PRO A 93 -9.34 -14.85 6.01
CA PRO A 93 -10.63 -15.53 5.87
C PRO A 93 -11.45 -15.58 7.17
N ASN A 94 -10.82 -15.32 8.31
CA ASN A 94 -11.52 -15.25 9.60
C ASN A 94 -12.08 -13.84 9.82
N GLU A 95 -13.40 -13.68 9.73
CA GLU A 95 -14.09 -12.41 9.99
C GLU A 95 -13.85 -11.85 11.41
N ASN A 96 -13.50 -12.72 12.36
CA ASN A 96 -13.14 -12.34 13.74
C ASN A 96 -11.63 -12.17 13.93
N PHE A 97 -10.91 -11.73 12.89
CA PHE A 97 -9.48 -11.46 12.97
C PHE A 97 -9.19 -10.35 13.99
N THR A 98 -8.27 -10.63 14.91
CA THR A 98 -7.85 -9.71 15.98
C THR A 98 -6.35 -9.45 15.98
N GLY A 99 -5.64 -9.95 14.97
CA GLY A 99 -4.23 -9.67 14.74
C GLY A 99 -4.01 -8.29 14.12
N VAL A 100 -2.77 -8.05 13.70
CA VAL A 100 -2.39 -6.79 13.04
C VAL A 100 -2.42 -6.97 11.52
N ALA A 101 -3.20 -6.16 10.82
CA ALA A 101 -3.17 -6.05 9.36
C ALA A 101 -2.38 -4.79 8.97
N ILE A 102 -1.35 -4.95 8.14
CA ILE A 102 -0.45 -3.87 7.74
C ILE A 102 -0.62 -3.64 6.24
N LEU A 103 -0.92 -2.40 5.84
CA LEU A 103 -0.86 -1.96 4.44
C LEU A 103 0.48 -1.28 4.22
N ASP A 104 1.30 -1.85 3.34
CA ASP A 104 2.63 -1.37 3.01
C ASP A 104 2.60 -0.60 1.67
N PHE A 105 2.13 0.64 1.74
CA PHE A 105 1.95 1.52 0.58
C PHE A 105 3.02 2.61 0.58
N GLU A 106 4.07 2.37 -0.18
CA GLU A 106 5.23 3.27 -0.20
C GLU A 106 5.40 4.05 -1.50
N GLU A 107 4.60 3.79 -2.54
CA GLU A 107 4.87 4.31 -3.89
C GLU A 107 4.76 5.84 -3.96
N TRP A 108 3.75 6.41 -3.31
CA TRP A 108 3.55 7.85 -3.16
C TRP A 108 3.10 8.19 -1.74
N ARG A 109 3.28 9.46 -1.36
CA ARG A 109 2.83 10.00 -0.07
C ARG A 109 1.51 10.74 -0.26
N PRO A 110 0.61 10.76 0.74
CA PRO A 110 -0.75 11.27 0.59
C PRO A 110 -0.84 12.79 0.43
N THR A 111 0.28 13.51 0.57
CA THR A 111 0.36 14.95 0.33
C THR A 111 1.31 15.23 -0.81
N TYR A 112 0.83 15.92 -1.84
CA TYR A 112 1.50 16.27 -3.09
C TYR A 112 2.92 16.79 -2.83
N GLU A 113 3.07 17.78 -1.95
CA GLU A 113 4.37 18.43 -1.69
C GLU A 113 5.41 17.48 -1.09
N THR A 114 4.96 16.43 -0.39
CA THR A 114 5.85 15.44 0.21
C THR A 114 6.34 14.39 -0.78
N ASN A 115 5.89 14.41 -2.05
CA ASN A 115 6.38 13.52 -3.10
C ASN A 115 7.69 14.03 -3.74
N TRP A 116 8.76 14.09 -2.94
CA TRP A 116 10.11 14.51 -3.34
C TRP A 116 11.00 13.31 -3.75
N SER A 117 12.21 13.62 -4.24
CA SER A 117 13.18 12.62 -4.78
C SER A 117 12.56 11.79 -5.91
N ALA A 118 12.74 10.47 -5.92
CA ALA A 118 12.18 9.55 -6.93
C ALA A 118 10.64 9.70 -7.09
N LYS A 119 9.94 10.13 -6.04
CA LYS A 119 8.48 10.35 -6.05
C LYS A 119 8.06 11.64 -6.77
N ARG A 120 9.00 12.45 -7.26
CA ARG A 120 8.69 13.64 -8.05
C ARG A 120 7.89 13.32 -9.31
N VAL A 121 7.95 12.07 -9.79
CA VAL A 121 7.10 11.59 -10.88
C VAL A 121 5.60 11.87 -10.62
N TYR A 122 5.11 11.64 -9.39
CA TYR A 122 3.71 11.88 -9.04
C TYR A 122 3.35 13.36 -9.11
N ARG A 123 4.28 14.25 -8.77
CA ARG A 123 4.09 15.71 -8.86
C ARG A 123 4.00 16.17 -10.32
N ASN A 124 4.95 15.71 -11.13
CA ASN A 124 5.06 16.10 -12.53
C ASN A 124 3.87 15.58 -13.35
N GLU A 125 3.51 14.30 -13.16
CA GLU A 125 2.41 13.69 -13.90
C GLU A 125 1.05 14.22 -13.45
N SER A 126 0.89 14.62 -12.18
CA SER A 126 -0.33 15.32 -11.73
C SER A 126 -0.49 16.68 -12.42
N ILE A 127 0.60 17.44 -12.59
CA ILE A 127 0.54 18.72 -13.33
C ILE A 127 0.15 18.48 -14.78
N LYS A 128 0.79 17.52 -15.48
CA LYS A 128 0.44 17.19 -16.87
C LYS A 128 -1.02 16.80 -17.02
N TYR A 129 -1.53 15.97 -16.10
CA TYR A 129 -2.94 15.59 -16.09
C TYR A 129 -3.87 16.79 -15.88
N ALA A 130 -3.49 17.72 -14.99
CA ALA A 130 -4.24 18.96 -14.79
C ALA A 130 -4.14 19.93 -15.98
N GLU A 131 -3.04 19.95 -16.73
CA GLU A 131 -2.90 20.73 -17.96
C GLU A 131 -3.85 20.22 -19.05
N GLU A 132 -3.97 18.91 -19.22
CA GLU A 132 -4.96 18.29 -20.12
C GLU A 132 -6.39 18.71 -19.74
N TYR A 133 -6.71 18.67 -18.44
CA TYR A 133 -7.99 19.14 -17.92
C TYR A 133 -8.22 20.64 -18.18
N CYS A 134 -7.23 21.49 -17.88
CA CYS A 134 -7.30 22.93 -18.09
C CYS A 134 -7.49 23.30 -19.57
N ASN A 135 -6.86 22.57 -20.50
CA ASN A 135 -7.01 22.80 -21.94
C ASN A 135 -8.43 22.51 -22.43
N SER A 136 -9.19 21.68 -21.72
CA SER A 136 -10.60 21.39 -22.01
C SER A 136 -11.59 22.36 -21.36
N THR A 137 -11.10 23.29 -20.53
CA THR A 137 -11.90 24.22 -19.72
C THR A 137 -11.72 25.68 -20.18
N VAL A 138 -12.71 26.55 -19.95
CA VAL A 138 -12.60 27.98 -20.29
C VAL A 138 -11.64 28.69 -19.31
N PRO A 139 -10.65 29.47 -19.79
CA PRO A 139 -9.70 30.21 -18.94
C PRO A 139 -10.38 31.18 -17.94
N PRO A 140 -9.76 31.49 -16.79
CA PRO A 140 -8.39 31.13 -16.37
C PRO A 140 -8.32 29.83 -15.54
N CYS A 141 -7.39 28.93 -15.90
CA CYS A 141 -7.13 27.68 -15.17
C CYS A 141 -5.67 27.63 -14.69
N ASN A 142 -5.46 27.36 -13.40
CA ASN A 142 -4.13 27.16 -12.82
C ASN A 142 -3.88 25.66 -12.61
N ALA A 143 -3.22 25.02 -13.58
CA ALA A 143 -2.97 23.58 -13.57
C ALA A 143 -2.21 23.10 -12.33
N THR A 144 -1.31 23.92 -11.77
CA THR A 144 -0.58 23.55 -10.54
C THR A 144 -1.51 23.47 -9.33
N ALA A 145 -2.38 24.46 -9.14
CA ALA A 145 -3.35 24.45 -8.05
C ALA A 145 -4.34 23.28 -8.20
N VAL A 146 -4.82 23.04 -9.42
CA VAL A 146 -5.71 21.90 -9.73
C VAL A 146 -5.02 20.57 -9.46
N ALA A 147 -3.75 20.41 -9.86
CA ALA A 147 -3.00 19.17 -9.64
C ALA A 147 -2.80 18.86 -8.15
N ILE A 148 -2.51 19.88 -7.33
CA ILE A 148 -2.39 19.73 -5.87
C ILE A 148 -3.72 19.29 -5.28
N GLU A 149 -4.81 19.98 -5.61
CA GLU A 149 -6.14 19.68 -5.10
C GLU A 149 -6.60 18.28 -5.49
N GLN A 150 -6.47 17.91 -6.77
CA GLN A 150 -6.87 16.59 -7.26
C GLN A 150 -6.05 15.48 -6.61
N PHE A 151 -4.74 15.63 -6.53
CA PHE A 151 -3.87 14.62 -5.92
C PHE A 151 -4.18 14.45 -4.44
N ASP A 152 -4.18 15.54 -3.66
CA ASP A 152 -4.42 15.48 -2.20
C ASP A 152 -5.83 14.98 -1.88
N SER A 153 -6.83 15.35 -2.68
CA SER A 153 -8.19 14.85 -2.51
C SER A 153 -8.32 13.36 -2.82
N ALA A 154 -7.61 12.85 -3.82
CA ALA A 154 -7.70 11.45 -4.23
C ALA A 154 -6.80 10.52 -3.40
N ALA A 155 -5.73 11.06 -2.80
CA ALA A 155 -4.78 10.32 -1.98
C ALA A 155 -5.20 10.20 -0.50
N LYS A 156 -6.29 10.88 -0.11
CA LYS A 156 -6.90 10.87 1.23
C LYS A 156 -7.82 9.67 1.42
#